data_AF-A0A7X6TU85-F1
#
_entry.id   AF-A0A7X6TU85-F1
#
_cell.length_a   1.000
_cell.length_b   1.000
_cell.length_c   1.000
_cell.angle_alpha   90.00
_cell.angle_beta   90.00
_cell.angle_gamma   90.00
#
_symmetry.space_group_name_H-M   'P 1'
#
loop_
_entity.id
_entity.type
_entity.pdbx_description
1 polymer ?
#
loop_
_entity_poly.entity_id
_entity_poly.type
_entity_poly.pdbx_seq_one_letter_code
_entity_poly.pdbx_strand_id
1 'polypeptide(L)'
;MELEVKILDIRIEDVRHKMKEVHAPLVKNEMQQNLIYDFPDRRLLNEKGYARIRVVVDMESKKETVFMTTKRLISNDVFKKMEEYETIIESKDIGMGIFETLGLQLMENIKKSRESYRFKNSLIEIDVNEKTFVPFPYLEVESPT
;
A
#
# COMPACT_ATOMS: atom_id res chain seq x y z
N MET A 1 7.68 7.49 11.10
CA MET A 1 6.43 8.20 10.78
C MET A 1 6.53 8.63 9.34
N GLU A 2 5.45 8.51 8.59
CA GLU A 2 5.42 8.82 7.16
C GLU A 2 4.39 9.90 6.86
N LEU A 3 4.67 10.74 5.85
CA LEU A 3 3.74 11.72 5.30
C LEU A 3 3.27 11.21 3.92
N GLU A 4 1.96 11.18 3.73
CA GLU A 4 1.34 10.72 2.48
C GLU A 4 0.31 11.75 1.98
N VAL A 5 0.26 11.96 0.66
CA VAL A 5 -0.82 12.65 -0.05
C VAL A 5 -1.30 11.79 -1.22
N LYS A 6 -2.62 11.79 -1.46
CA LYS A 6 -3.25 11.12 -2.61
C LYS A 6 -3.80 12.12 -3.62
N ILE A 7 -3.59 11.84 -4.91
CA ILE A 7 -4.17 12.57 -6.04
C ILE A 7 -4.99 11.58 -6.86
N LEU A 8 -6.29 11.78 -6.95
CA LEU A 8 -7.22 10.85 -7.58
C LEU A 8 -7.41 11.13 -9.08
N ASP A 9 -7.88 10.12 -9.82
CA ASP A 9 -8.27 10.18 -11.24
C ASP A 9 -7.19 10.79 -12.14
N ILE A 10 -5.98 10.26 -12.04
CA ILE A 10 -4.83 10.72 -12.81
C ILE A 10 -4.81 10.12 -14.22
N ARG A 11 -4.15 10.80 -15.16
CA ARG A 11 -3.72 10.17 -16.42
C ARG A 11 -2.33 9.57 -16.21
N ILE A 12 -2.22 8.25 -16.26
CA ILE A 12 -0.97 7.50 -16.00
C ILE A 12 0.18 8.02 -16.89
N GLU A 13 -0.08 8.21 -18.19
CA GLU A 13 0.93 8.67 -19.14
C GLU A 13 1.47 10.07 -18.83
N ASP A 14 0.64 10.98 -18.31
CA ASP A 14 1.11 12.30 -17.90
C ASP A 14 2.09 12.21 -16.73
N VAL A 15 1.81 11.31 -15.77
CA VAL A 15 2.69 11.11 -14.62
C VAL A 15 4.00 10.50 -15.07
N ARG A 16 3.97 9.44 -15.90
CA ARG A 16 5.17 8.82 -16.47
C ARG A 16 6.01 9.83 -17.25
N HIS A 17 5.38 10.70 -18.05
CA HIS A 17 6.05 11.77 -18.78
C HIS A 17 6.77 12.74 -17.83
N LYS A 18 6.07 13.24 -16.81
CA LYS A 18 6.67 14.13 -15.80
C LYS A 18 7.84 13.48 -15.06
N MET A 19 7.71 12.21 -14.67
CA MET A 19 8.80 11.48 -14.00
C MET A 19 10.04 11.39 -14.89
N LYS A 20 9.85 11.17 -16.20
CA LYS A 20 10.94 11.18 -17.18
C LYS A 20 11.59 12.56 -17.32
N GLU A 21 10.80 13.64 -17.40
CA GLU A 21 11.32 15.01 -17.51
C GLU A 21 12.20 15.39 -16.31
N VAL A 22 11.79 14.99 -15.10
CA VAL A 22 12.57 15.27 -13.87
C VAL A 22 13.63 14.20 -13.56
N HIS A 23 13.86 13.25 -14.48
CA HIS A 23 14.82 12.16 -14.35
C HIS A 23 14.63 11.33 -13.06
N ALA A 24 13.38 11.15 -12.64
CA ALA A 24 13.03 10.28 -11.51
C ALA A 24 13.07 8.81 -11.97
N PRO A 25 13.97 7.97 -11.45
CA PRO A 25 14.03 6.57 -11.85
C PRO A 25 12.82 5.80 -11.33
N LEU A 26 12.33 4.87 -12.15
CA LEU A 26 11.43 3.81 -11.71
C LEU A 26 12.24 2.87 -10.80
N VAL A 27 11.83 2.74 -9.54
CA VAL A 27 12.53 1.92 -8.54
C VAL A 27 11.77 0.65 -8.17
N LYS A 28 10.46 0.60 -8.44
CA LYS A 28 9.62 -0.58 -8.23
C LYS A 28 8.54 -0.64 -9.29
N ASN A 29 8.24 -1.85 -9.76
CA ASN A 29 7.07 -2.15 -10.57
C ASN A 29 6.49 -3.47 -10.06
N GLU A 30 5.34 -3.41 -9.42
CA GLU A 30 4.86 -4.48 -8.54
C GLU A 30 3.40 -4.81 -8.81
N MET A 31 3.07 -6.10 -8.72
CA MET A 31 1.70 -6.56 -8.48
C MET A 31 1.55 -6.87 -6.99
N GLN A 32 0.52 -6.32 -6.37
CA GLN A 32 0.26 -6.49 -4.95
C GLN A 32 -1.10 -7.14 -4.72
N GLN A 33 -1.15 -8.07 -3.77
CA GLN A 33 -2.38 -8.59 -3.18
C GLN A 33 -2.42 -8.21 -1.70
N ASN A 34 -3.47 -7.53 -1.29
CA ASN A 34 -3.65 -7.00 0.05
C ASN A 34 -4.82 -7.72 0.73
N LEU A 35 -4.51 -8.55 1.71
CA LEU A 35 -5.47 -9.25 2.55
C LEU A 35 -5.67 -8.43 3.83
N ILE A 36 -6.78 -7.69 3.91
CA ILE A 36 -7.08 -6.77 5.01
C ILE A 36 -7.82 -7.51 6.11
N TYR A 37 -7.35 -7.35 7.35
CA TYR A 37 -7.87 -8.00 8.54
C TYR A 37 -8.31 -6.97 9.57
N ASP A 38 -9.39 -7.28 10.28
CA ASP A 38 -9.88 -6.56 11.45
C ASP A 38 -10.61 -7.53 12.38
N PHE A 39 -10.94 -7.11 13.59
CA PHE A 39 -11.82 -7.85 14.48
C PHE A 39 -13.27 -7.84 13.94
N PRO A 40 -14.13 -8.79 14.35
CA PRO A 40 -15.53 -8.83 13.93
C PRO A 40 -16.31 -7.53 14.19
N ASP A 41 -15.95 -6.79 15.23
CA ASP A 41 -16.55 -5.49 15.60
C ASP A 41 -15.95 -4.28 14.88
N ARG A 42 -15.02 -4.52 13.94
CA ARG A 42 -14.32 -3.49 13.15
C ARG A 42 -13.57 -2.46 13.97
N ARG A 43 -13.08 -2.83 15.17
CA ARG A 43 -12.42 -1.87 16.07
C ARG A 43 -11.18 -1.21 15.46
N LEU A 44 -10.39 -1.91 14.64
CA LEU A 44 -9.23 -1.28 14.00
C LEU A 44 -9.70 -0.19 13.03
N LEU A 45 -10.67 -0.50 12.16
CA LEU A 45 -11.23 0.48 11.23
C LEU A 45 -11.89 1.66 11.94
N ASN A 46 -12.59 1.42 13.05
CA ASN A 46 -13.18 2.47 13.88
C ASN A 46 -12.11 3.42 14.46
N GLU A 47 -10.93 2.89 14.77
CA GLU A 47 -9.73 3.66 15.13
C GLU A 47 -8.91 4.13 13.92
N LYS A 48 -9.48 4.05 12.71
CA LYS A 48 -8.84 4.44 11.44
C LYS A 48 -7.53 3.69 11.20
N GLY A 49 -7.49 2.43 11.60
CA GLY A 49 -6.40 1.49 11.40
C GLY A 49 -6.85 0.21 10.73
N TYR A 50 -5.90 -0.69 10.50
CA TYR A 50 -6.15 -2.03 9.97
C TYR A 50 -4.92 -2.92 10.15
N ALA A 51 -5.12 -4.23 10.11
CA ALA A 51 -4.05 -5.22 9.94
C ALA A 51 -4.06 -5.74 8.50
N ARG A 52 -2.90 -6.18 7.98
CA ARG A 52 -2.81 -6.69 6.61
C ARG A 52 -1.70 -7.71 6.43
N ILE A 53 -1.98 -8.74 5.63
CA ILE A 53 -0.96 -9.53 4.93
C ILE A 53 -0.89 -9.03 3.48
N ARG A 54 0.28 -8.59 3.04
CA ARG A 54 0.50 -8.10 1.67
C ARG A 54 1.49 -8.99 0.95
N VAL A 55 1.07 -9.56 -0.17
CA VAL A 55 1.96 -10.26 -1.11
C VAL A 55 2.34 -9.27 -2.20
N VAL A 56 3.63 -9.14 -2.48
CA VAL A 56 4.20 -8.28 -3.52
C VAL A 56 4.98 -9.15 -4.48
N VAL A 57 4.67 -9.07 -5.77
CA VAL A 57 5.43 -9.70 -6.84
C VAL A 57 6.08 -8.59 -7.66
N ASP A 58 7.41 -8.55 -7.64
CA ASP A 58 8.19 -7.65 -8.49
C ASP A 58 8.09 -8.11 -9.95
N MET A 59 7.71 -7.18 -10.83
CA MET A 59 7.38 -7.52 -12.22
C MET A 59 8.60 -7.76 -13.10
N GLU A 60 9.78 -7.31 -12.69
CA GLU A 60 11.03 -7.50 -13.43
C GLU A 60 11.71 -8.82 -13.02
N SER A 61 11.97 -8.98 -11.72
CA SER A 61 12.64 -10.14 -11.15
C SER A 61 11.74 -11.35 -10.92
N LYS A 62 10.41 -11.16 -10.93
CA LYS A 62 9.39 -12.17 -10.55
C LYS A 62 9.51 -12.66 -9.11
N LYS A 63 10.29 -11.96 -8.28
CA LYS A 63 10.43 -12.30 -6.87
C LYS A 63 9.17 -11.94 -6.11
N GLU A 64 8.67 -12.89 -5.33
CA GLU A 64 7.60 -12.67 -4.37
C GLU A 64 8.18 -12.27 -3.00
N THR A 65 7.54 -11.34 -2.31
CA THR A 65 7.83 -10.97 -0.92
C THR A 65 6.53 -10.74 -0.16
N VAL A 66 6.44 -11.26 1.06
CA VAL A 66 5.24 -11.17 1.89
C VAL A 66 5.52 -10.27 3.08
N PHE A 67 4.61 -9.34 3.33
CA PHE A 67 4.65 -8.41 4.45
C PHE A 67 3.47 -8.65 5.38
N MET A 68 3.71 -8.45 6.67
CA MET A 68 2.70 -8.39 7.71
C MET A 68 2.76 -7.01 8.34
N THR A 69 1.61 -6.33 8.38
CA THR A 69 1.54 -4.92 8.76
C THR A 69 0.37 -4.66 9.71
N THR A 70 0.57 -3.75 10.66
CA THR A 70 -0.53 -3.03 11.31
C THR A 70 -0.33 -1.53 11.11
N LYS A 71 -1.42 -0.82 10.78
CA LYS A 71 -1.41 0.64 10.65
C LYS A 71 -2.50 1.25 11.51
N ARG A 72 -2.26 2.46 12.03
CA ARG A 72 -3.25 3.28 12.74
C ARG A 72 -3.05 4.76 12.42
N LEU A 73 -4.12 5.47 12.08
CA LEU A 73 -4.04 6.90 11.82
C LEU A 73 -3.75 7.67 13.12
N ILE A 74 -2.70 8.50 13.09
CA ILE A 74 -2.37 9.42 14.19
C ILE A 74 -3.09 10.76 13.98
N SER A 75 -3.01 11.31 12.77
CA SER A 75 -3.62 12.60 12.42
C SER A 75 -3.79 12.76 10.90
N ASN A 76 -4.67 13.67 10.49
CA ASN A 76 -4.99 13.92 9.08
C ASN A 76 -5.34 15.41 8.83
N ASP A 77 -4.46 16.32 9.25
CA ASP A 77 -4.70 17.76 9.13
C ASP A 77 -4.36 18.25 7.71
N VAL A 78 -3.06 18.30 7.38
CA VAL A 78 -2.55 18.65 6.04
C VAL A 78 -2.01 17.42 5.32
N PHE A 79 -1.42 16.50 6.07
CA PHE A 79 -0.88 15.24 5.60
C PHE A 79 -1.48 14.11 6.43
N LYS A 80 -1.66 12.96 5.79
CA LYS A 80 -2.02 11.74 6.49
C LYS A 80 -0.78 11.20 7.21
N LYS A 81 -0.85 11.06 8.53
CA LYS A 81 0.21 10.48 9.37
C LYS A 81 -0.27 9.17 9.98
N MET A 82 0.45 8.09 9.71
CA MET A 82 0.15 6.75 10.23
C MET A 82 1.27 6.29 11.17
N GLU A 83 0.87 5.64 12.26
CA GLU A 83 1.72 4.70 12.98
C GLU A 83 1.69 3.37 12.22
N GLU A 84 2.85 2.80 11.96
CA GLU A 84 2.99 1.57 11.18
C GLU A 84 4.04 0.67 11.78
N TYR A 85 3.67 -0.60 11.93
CA TYR A 85 4.58 -1.70 12.24
C TYR A 85 4.49 -2.69 11.08
N GLU A 86 5.57 -2.80 10.32
CA GLU A 86 5.68 -3.71 9.17
C GLU A 86 6.90 -4.63 9.32
N THR A 87 6.73 -5.89 8.96
CA THR A 87 7.84 -6.84 8.80
C THR A 87 7.62 -7.70 7.57
N ILE A 88 8.72 -8.20 7.02
CA ILE A 88 8.69 -9.30 6.05
C ILE A 88 8.44 -10.60 6.81
N ILE A 89 7.63 -11.48 6.25
CA ILE A 89 7.38 -12.84 6.75
C ILE A 89 7.65 -13.86 5.64
N GLU A 90 8.00 -15.09 6.02
CA GLU A 90 8.37 -16.14 5.06
C GLU A 90 7.15 -16.83 4.45
N SER A 91 6.00 -16.83 5.13
CA SER A 91 4.79 -17.52 4.67
C SER A 91 3.54 -16.69 4.92
N LYS A 92 2.85 -16.37 3.82
CA LYS A 92 1.53 -15.71 3.83
C LYS A 92 0.52 -16.50 4.66
N ASP A 93 0.44 -17.81 4.47
CA ASP A 93 -0.56 -18.65 5.14
C ASP A 93 -0.33 -18.71 6.66
N ILE A 94 0.93 -18.72 7.11
CA ILE A 94 1.27 -18.62 8.55
C ILE A 94 0.87 -17.24 9.09
N GLY A 95 1.16 -16.16 8.37
CA GLY A 95 0.75 -14.81 8.78
C GLY A 95 -0.77 -14.65 8.90
N MET A 96 -1.53 -15.22 7.96
CA MET A 96 -2.99 -15.26 8.01
C MET A 96 -3.48 -16.05 9.23
N GLY A 97 -2.92 -17.24 9.47
CA GLY A 97 -3.28 -18.08 10.62
C GLY A 97 -2.98 -17.42 11.98
N ILE A 98 -1.91 -16.62 12.08
CA ILE A 98 -1.62 -15.81 13.27
C ILE A 98 -2.71 -14.76 13.50
N PHE A 99 -3.11 -14.00 12.47
CA PHE A 99 -4.20 -13.03 12.60
C PHE A 99 -5.53 -13.69 13.00
N GLU A 100 -5.88 -14.80 12.37
CA GLU A 100 -7.10 -15.56 12.68
C GLU A 100 -7.10 -16.08 14.13
N THR A 101 -5.98 -16.63 14.59
CA THR A 101 -5.82 -17.11 15.97
C THR A 101 -5.93 -15.99 17.01
N LEU A 102 -5.49 -14.78 16.66
CA LEU A 102 -5.63 -13.58 17.50
C LEU A 102 -7.05 -12.98 17.47
N GLY A 103 -7.97 -13.55 16.68
CA GLY A 103 -9.37 -13.15 16.62
C GLY A 103 -9.71 -12.16 15.52
N LEU A 104 -8.79 -11.91 14.57
CA LEU A 104 -9.09 -11.12 13.38
C LEU A 104 -9.73 -11.99 12.29
N GLN A 105 -10.46 -11.36 11.38
CA GLN A 105 -11.09 -11.99 10.24
C GLN A 105 -10.69 -11.26 8.95
N LEU A 106 -10.58 -12.00 7.86
CA LEU A 106 -10.35 -11.42 6.54
C LEU A 106 -11.57 -10.59 6.14
N MET A 107 -11.37 -9.28 6.00
CA MET A 107 -12.42 -8.33 5.62
C MET A 107 -12.42 -8.10 4.11
N GLU A 108 -11.25 -7.92 3.51
CA GLU A 108 -11.11 -7.59 2.10
C GLU A 108 -9.88 -8.25 1.48
N ASN A 109 -9.95 -8.53 0.17
CA ASN A 109 -8.85 -9.04 -0.64
C ASN A 109 -8.72 -8.17 -1.89
N ILE A 110 -7.76 -7.25 -1.88
CA ILE A 110 -7.62 -6.21 -2.89
C ILE A 110 -6.35 -6.43 -3.70
N LYS A 111 -6.48 -6.50 -5.02
CA LYS A 111 -5.34 -6.56 -5.94
C LYS A 111 -5.09 -5.19 -6.57
N LYS A 112 -3.81 -4.85 -6.71
CA LYS A 112 -3.38 -3.62 -7.39
C LYS A 112 -2.03 -3.78 -8.08
N SER A 113 -1.82 -3.03 -9.15
CA SER A 113 -0.48 -2.76 -9.68
C SER A 113 0.05 -1.44 -9.13
N ARG A 114 1.35 -1.37 -8.87
CA ARG A 114 2.05 -0.17 -8.41
C ARG A 114 3.32 0.06 -9.21
N GLU A 115 3.48 1.29 -9.72
CA GLU A 115 4.77 1.80 -10.21
C GLU A 115 5.28 2.83 -9.23
N SER A 116 6.47 2.63 -8.67
CA SER A 116 7.07 3.59 -7.73
C SER A 116 8.30 4.25 -8.35
N TYR A 117 8.28 5.58 -8.40
CA TYR A 117 9.38 6.41 -8.85
C TYR A 117 10.06 7.09 -7.67
N ARG A 118 11.39 7.16 -7.68
CA ARG A 118 12.15 7.93 -6.68
C ARG A 118 12.30 9.37 -7.16
N PHE A 119 11.81 10.33 -6.38
CA PHE A 119 12.11 11.74 -6.59
C PHE A 119 12.63 12.36 -5.30
N LYS A 120 13.92 12.72 -5.26
CA LYS A 120 14.61 13.11 -4.03
C LYS A 120 14.41 12.04 -2.93
N ASN A 121 13.96 12.44 -1.74
CA ASN A 121 13.70 11.53 -0.62
C ASN A 121 12.26 10.96 -0.63
N SER A 122 11.48 11.24 -1.67
CA SER A 122 10.08 10.87 -1.77
C SER A 122 9.87 9.71 -2.74
N LEU A 123 8.79 8.96 -2.53
CA LEU A 123 8.21 8.05 -3.53
C LEU A 123 7.03 8.73 -4.20
N ILE A 124 6.96 8.57 -5.51
CA ILE A 124 5.80 8.92 -6.32
C ILE A 124 5.27 7.64 -6.93
N GLU A 125 4.06 7.24 -6.53
CA GLU A 125 3.55 5.91 -6.76
C GLU A 125 2.23 5.95 -7.53
N ILE A 126 2.22 5.37 -8.72
CA ILE A 126 1.02 5.21 -9.54
C ILE A 126 0.36 3.89 -9.13
N ASP A 127 -0.85 3.97 -8.61
CA ASP A 127 -1.64 2.82 -8.20
C ASP A 127 -2.82 2.60 -9.15
N VAL A 128 -3.02 1.34 -9.52
CA VAL A 128 -4.20 0.88 -10.27
C VAL A 128 -4.77 -0.35 -9.57
N ASN A 129 -6.00 -0.24 -9.06
CA ASN A 129 -6.69 -1.36 -8.41
C ASN A 129 -7.65 -2.03 -9.40
N GLU A 130 -8.27 -3.13 -8.98
CA GLU A 130 -9.44 -3.66 -9.67
C GLU A 130 -10.54 -2.58 -9.77
N LYS A 131 -11.13 -2.40 -10.96
CA LYS A 131 -12.09 -1.32 -11.24
C LYS A 131 -13.36 -1.39 -10.38
N THR A 132 -13.71 -2.59 -9.91
CA THR A 132 -14.82 -2.83 -8.97
C THR A 132 -14.54 -2.26 -7.59
N PHE A 133 -13.27 -2.06 -7.24
CA PHE A 133 -12.84 -1.49 -5.96
C PHE A 133 -12.54 0.01 -6.10
N VAL A 134 -11.61 0.38 -6.98
CA VAL A 134 -11.35 1.79 -7.35
C VAL A 134 -11.36 1.91 -8.87
N PRO A 135 -12.31 2.64 -9.48
CA PRO A 135 -12.52 2.61 -10.93
C PRO A 135 -11.49 3.44 -11.72
N PHE A 136 -10.65 4.22 -11.04
CA PHE A 136 -9.65 5.10 -11.64
C PHE A 136 -8.26 4.89 -11.01
N PRO A 137 -7.18 5.15 -11.76
CA PRO A 137 -5.83 5.19 -11.20
C PRO A 137 -5.66 6.42 -10.32
N TYR A 138 -4.74 6.35 -9.37
CA TYR A 138 -4.39 7.47 -8.50
C TYR A 138 -2.89 7.51 -8.21
N LEU A 139 -2.42 8.67 -7.74
CA LEU A 139 -1.06 8.90 -7.31
C LEU A 139 -0.99 8.92 -5.79
N GLU A 140 -0.02 8.23 -5.21
CA GLU A 140 0.44 8.43 -3.84
C GLU A 140 1.80 9.13 -3.86
N VAL A 141 1.99 10.15 -3.03
CA VAL A 141 3.30 10.77 -2.79
C VAL A 141 3.65 10.57 -1.33
N GLU A 142 4.69 9.79 -1.07
CA GLU A 142 5.13 9.41 0.26
C GLU A 142 6.50 10.00 0.57
N SER A 143 6.70 10.50 1.79
CA SER A 143 7.98 11.05 2.24
C SER A 143 8.25 10.73 3.72
N PRO A 144 9.51 10.45 4.09
CA PRO A 144 9.90 10.37 5.50
C PRO A 144 9.79 11.76 6.15
N THR A 145 9.45 11.77 7.44
CA THR A 145 9.51 12.97 8.29
C THR A 145 10.92 13.24 8.79
#